data_AF-V9V907-F1
#
_entry.id   AF-V9V907-F1
#
_cell.length_a   1.000
_cell.length_b   1.000
_cell.length_c   1.000
_cell.angle_alpha   90.00
_cell.angle_beta   90.00
_cell.angle_gamma   90.00
#
_symmetry.space_group_name_H-M   'P 1'
#
loop_
_entity.id
_entity.type
_entity.pdbx_description
1 polymer ?
#
loop_
_entity_poly.entity_id
_entity_poly.type
_entity_poly.pdbx_seq_one_letter_code
_entity_poly.pdbx_strand_id
1 'polypeptide(L)' 'MPQMHAGAKWRLVIPSAQAYGAEGAGDLIAPYTPLVFEIELLAVGD' A
#
# COMPACT_ATOMS: atom_id res chain seq x y z
N MET A 1 9.68 -1.49 -13.04
CA MET A 1 8.32 -1.34 -12.50
C MET A 1 7.37 -1.25 -13.69
N PRO A 2 6.31 -2.06 -13.79
CA PRO A 2 5.27 -1.84 -14.80
C PRO A 2 4.72 -0.42 -14.62
N GLN A 3 4.63 0.34 -15.71
CA GLN A 3 4.14 1.71 -15.67
C GLN A 3 2.62 1.65 -15.43
N MET A 4 2.15 2.19 -14.31
CA MET A 4 0.72 2.35 -14.08
C MET A 4 0.19 3.40 -15.06
N HIS A 5 -0.76 3.01 -15.90
CA HIS A 5 -1.48 3.94 -16.76
C HIS A 5 -2.66 4.54 -15.98
N ALA A 6 -3.06 5.78 -16.30
CA ALA A 6 -4.25 6.38 -15.73
C ALA A 6 -5.48 5.48 -15.96
N GLY A 7 -6.33 5.34 -14.93
CA GLY A 7 -7.43 4.39 -14.86
C GLY A 7 -7.05 2.98 -14.35
N ALA A 8 -5.77 2.66 -14.18
CA ALA A 8 -5.36 1.35 -13.66
C ALA A 8 -5.78 1.19 -12.18
N LYS A 9 -6.35 0.02 -11.86
CA LYS A 9 -6.72 -0.38 -10.48
C LYS A 9 -5.90 -1.58 -10.04
N TRP A 10 -5.13 -1.43 -8.98
CA TRP A 10 -4.24 -2.47 -8.47
C TRP A 10 -4.61 -2.84 -7.03
N ARG A 11 -4.45 -4.12 -6.70
CA ARG A 11 -4.49 -4.61 -5.33
C ARG A 11 -3.07 -5.00 -4.93
N LEU A 12 -2.51 -4.27 -3.97
CA LEU A 12 -1.16 -4.51 -3.47
C LEU A 12 -1.22 -5.17 -2.11
N VAL A 13 -0.41 -6.21 -1.92
CA VAL A 13 -0.13 -6.80 -0.61
C VAL A 13 1.26 -6.32 -0.20
N ILE A 14 1.32 -5.55 0.89
CA ILE A 14 2.55 -5.01 1.43
C ILE A 14 2.93 -5.81 2.68
N PRO A 15 4.06 -6.55 2.66
CA PRO A 15 4.58 -7.20 3.84
C PRO A 15 4.81 -6.20 4.97
N SER A 16 4.63 -6.63 6.22
CA SER A 16 4.72 -5.73 7.38
C SER A 16 6.07 -5.00 7.47
N ALA A 17 7.17 -5.65 7.08
CA ALA A 17 8.51 -5.05 7.03
C ALA A 17 8.64 -3.85 6.07
N GLN A 18 7.71 -3.71 5.11
CA GLN A 18 7.61 -2.57 4.18
C GLN A 18 6.45 -1.62 4.57
N ALA A 19 5.76 -1.91 5.67
CA ALA A 19 4.69 -1.10 6.25
C ALA A 19 5.10 -0.63 7.65
N TYR A 20 4.33 -0.96 8.70
CA TYR A 20 4.57 -0.50 10.07
C TYR A 20 5.50 -1.41 10.90
N GLY A 21 6.03 -2.48 10.30
CA GLY A 21 7.06 -3.33 10.91
C GLY A 21 6.70 -3.86 12.30
N ALA A 22 7.71 -3.96 13.17
CA ALA A 22 7.57 -4.43 14.54
C ALA A 22 6.89 -3.40 15.47
N GLU A 23 6.84 -2.13 15.08
CA GLU A 23 6.28 -1.06 15.91
C GLU A 23 4.75 -0.99 15.79
N GLY A 24 4.19 -1.35 14.62
CA GLY A 24 2.77 -1.13 14.36
C GLY A 24 2.43 0.37 14.26
N ALA A 25 1.16 0.72 14.42
CA ALA A 25 0.68 2.10 14.39
C ALA A 25 -0.24 2.36 15.58
N GLY A 26 0.36 2.45 16.78
CA GLY A 26 -0.38 2.61 18.04
C GLY A 26 -1.47 1.54 18.19
N ASP A 27 -2.67 1.98 18.56
CA ASP A 27 -3.81 1.08 18.76
C ASP A 27 -4.53 0.69 17.45
N LEU A 28 -4.14 1.29 16.31
CA LEU A 28 -4.83 1.10 15.04
C LEU A 28 -4.31 -0.13 14.27
N ILE A 29 -3.00 -0.39 14.33
CA ILE A 29 -2.35 -1.47 13.58
C ILE A 29 -1.37 -2.20 14.49
N ALA A 30 -1.62 -3.49 14.72
CA ALA A 30 -0.74 -4.31 15.52
C ALA A 30 0.64 -4.53 14.84
N PRO A 31 1.71 -4.75 15.62
CA PRO A 31 3.01 -5.20 15.10
C PRO A 31 2.90 -6.35 14.10
N TYR A 32 3.76 -6.31 13.08
CA TYR A 32 3.91 -7.33 12.03
C TYR A 32 2.69 -7.57 11.15
N THR A 33 1.70 -6.67 11.16
CA THR A 33 0.50 -6.77 10.32
C THR A 33 0.83 -6.44 8.85
N PRO A 34 0.63 -7.37 7.89
CA PRO A 34 0.70 -7.05 6.47
C PRO A 34 -0.52 -6.23 6.06
N LEU A 35 -0.34 -5.31 5.10
CA LEU A 35 -1.42 -4.44 4.63
C LEU A 35 -1.83 -4.79 3.21
N VAL A 36 -3.11 -4.59 2.91
CA VAL A 36 -3.65 -4.72 1.56
C VAL A 36 -4.23 -3.36 1.15
N PHE A 37 -3.74 -2.83 0.04
CA PHE A 37 -4.23 -1.58 -0.53
C PHE A 37 -4.93 -1.84 -1.86
N GLU A 38 -6.04 -1.15 -2.07
CA GLU A 38 -6.65 -0.96 -3.38
C GLU A 38 -6.29 0.44 -3.87
N ILE A 39 -5.61 0.52 -5.00
CA ILE A 39 -5.11 1.77 -5.57
C ILE A 39 -5.74 1.97 -6.93
N GLU A 40 -6.27 3.16 -7.17
CA GLU A 40 -6.72 3.62 -8.47
C GLU A 40 -5.89 4.84 -8.89
N LEU A 41 -5.19 4.73 -10.03
CA LEU A 41 -4.45 5.87 -10.58
C LEU A 41 -5.42 6.75 -11.37
N LEU A 42 -5.76 7.92 -10.84
CA LEU A 42 -6.71 8.84 -11.49
C LEU A 42 -6.07 9.63 -12.64
N ALA A 43 -4.89 10.21 -12.38
CA ALA A 43 -4.12 10.99 -13.36
C ALA A 43 -2.65 11.04 -12.94
N VAL A 44 -1.77 11.34 -13.91
CA VAL A 44 -0.39 11.75 -13.63
C VAL A 44 -0.35 13.26 -13.76
N GLY A 45 0.13 13.96 -12.73
CA GLY A 45 0.31 15.41 -12.77
C GLY A 45 1.44 15.81 -13.72
N ASP A 46 1.36 17.03 -14.27
CA ASP A 46 2.35 17.63 -15.15
C ASP A 46 3.72 17.86 -14.47
#